data_AF-A0AAD4IPH8-F1
#
_entry.id   AF-A0AAD4IPH8-F1
#
_cell.length_a   1.000
_cell.length_b   1.000
_cell.length_c   1.000
_cell.angle_alpha   90.00
_cell.angle_beta   90.00
_cell.angle_gamma   90.00
#
_symmetry.space_group_name_H-M   'P 1'
#
loop_
_entity.id
_entity.type
_entity.pdbx_description
1 polymer ?
#
loop_
_entity_poly.entity_id
_entity_poly.type
_entity_poly.pdbx_seq_one_letter_code
_entity_poly.pdbx_strand_id
1 'polypeptide(L)' 'MDPKIDKLVRRTTMIATVTASYFLLTADYGPEPSFLDPIRNAVLSAEQSVKEFIFGAKKETPQSEIKKLPPTASEKHP' A
#
# COMPACT_ATOMS: atom_id res chain seq x y z
N MET A 1 24.03 -35.63 11.60
CA MET A 1 23.62 -34.30 11.10
C MET A 1 24.48 -33.96 9.91
N ASP A 2 23.89 -33.47 8.82
CA ASP A 2 24.69 -33.04 7.66
C ASP A 2 25.24 -31.64 7.92
N PRO A 3 26.57 -31.47 8.07
CA PRO A 3 27.19 -30.19 8.38
C PRO A 3 26.94 -29.11 7.32
N LYS A 4 26.61 -29.50 6.07
CA LYS A 4 26.25 -28.56 5.01
C LYS A 4 24.86 -27.98 5.23
N ILE A 5 23.92 -28.84 5.66
CA ILE A 5 22.55 -28.44 5.99
C ILE A 5 22.56 -27.51 7.21
N ASP A 6 23.31 -27.85 8.26
CA ASP A 6 23.42 -27.03 9.47
C ASP A 6 23.96 -25.62 9.17
N LYS A 7 24.95 -25.52 8.27
CA LYS A 7 25.53 -24.24 7.85
C LYS A 7 24.56 -23.41 7.00
N LEU A 8 23.77 -24.07 6.16
CA LEU A 8 22.73 -23.41 5.36
C LEU A 8 21.61 -22.88 6.26
N VAL A 9 21.07 -23.72 7.14
CA VAL A 9 20.01 -23.35 8.09
C VAL A 9 20.46 -22.14 8.92
N ARG A 10 21.67 -22.18 9.48
CA ARG A 10 22.19 -21.07 10.29
C ARG A 10 22.25 -19.73 9.53
N ARG A 11 22.70 -19.74 8.28
CA ARG A 11 22.76 -18.53 7.45
C ARG A 11 21.36 -18.03 7.08
N THR A 12 20.49 -18.94 6.65
CA THR A 12 19.12 -18.60 6.27
C THR A 12 18.35 -18.05 7.47
N THR A 13 18.46 -18.66 8.64
CA THR A 13 17.83 -18.15 9.86
C THR A 13 18.34 -16.76 10.20
N MET A 14 19.66 -16.52 10.15
CA MET A 14 20.22 -15.19 10.42
C MET A 14 19.65 -14.12 9.46
N ILE A 15 19.65 -14.40 8.15
CA ILE A 15 19.11 -13.48 7.15
C ILE A 15 17.60 -13.28 7.36
N ALA A 16 16.85 -14.37 7.54
CA ALA A 16 15.41 -14.32 7.76
C ALA A 16 15.05 -13.51 9.00
N THR A 17 15.81 -13.65 10.09
CA THR A 17 15.61 -12.86 11.31
C THR A 17 15.88 -11.39 11.06
N VAL A 18 16.95 -11.02 10.36
CA VAL A 18 17.24 -9.61 10.03
C VAL A 18 16.14 -9.03 9.13
N THR A 19 15.74 -9.76 8.08
CA THR A 19 14.67 -9.33 7.17
C THR A 19 13.34 -9.20 7.90
N ALA A 20 12.93 -10.20 8.68
CA ALA A 20 11.69 -10.15 9.45
C ALA A 20 11.71 -9.00 10.47
N SER A 21 12.84 -8.79 11.16
CA SER A 21 13.01 -7.67 12.09
C SER A 21 12.89 -6.32 11.37
N TYR A 22 13.50 -6.17 10.19
CA TYR A 22 13.37 -4.96 9.38
C TYR A 22 11.91 -4.71 9.00
N PHE A 23 11.21 -5.73 8.48
CA PHE A 23 9.81 -5.61 8.10
C PHE A 23 8.89 -5.29 9.28
N LEU A 24 9.07 -5.93 10.43
CA LEU A 24 8.30 -5.64 11.64
C LEU A 24 8.58 -4.23 12.17
N LEU A 25 9.84 -3.82 12.17
CA LEU A 25 10.22 -2.47 12.57
C LEU A 25 9.61 -1.43 11.64
N THR A 26 9.59 -1.69 10.33
CA THR A 26 8.96 -0.82 9.34
C THR A 26 7.46 -1.09 9.16
N ALA A 27 6.86 -2.03 9.88
CA ALA A 27 5.46 -2.43 9.66
C ALA A 27 4.48 -1.33 10.10
N ASP A 28 4.82 -0.62 11.18
CA ASP A 28 4.06 0.52 11.67
C ASP A 28 4.39 1.82 10.91
N TYR A 29 5.48 1.81 10.14
CA TYR A 29 5.78 2.87 9.18
C TYR A 29 5.01 2.56 7.89
N GLY A 30 3.72 2.92 7.89
CA GLY A 30 2.94 2.99 6.65
C GLY A 30 3.66 3.86 5.60
N PRO A 31 3.26 3.81 4.31
CA PRO A 31 3.87 4.63 3.27
C PRO A 31 3.75 6.11 3.68
N GLU A 32 4.82 6.63 4.28
CA GLU A 32 4.87 7.97 4.79
C GLU A 32 4.81 8.90 3.58
N PRO A 33 3.93 9.92 3.59
CA PRO A 33 3.81 10.80 2.45
C PRO A 33 5.18 11.43 2.20
N SER A 34 5.81 11.02 1.10
CA SER A 34 7.12 11.50 0.73
C SER A 34 7.00 12.98 0.44
N PHE A 35 8.04 13.76 0.77
CA PHE A 35 8.11 15.15 0.34
C PHE A 35 7.97 15.30 -1.19
N LEU A 36 8.22 14.21 -1.94
CA LEU A 36 8.08 14.14 -3.39
C LEU A 36 6.67 13.79 -3.87
N ASP A 37 5.73 13.45 -2.99
CA ASP A 37 4.36 13.09 -3.36
C ASP A 37 3.61 14.21 -4.08
N PRO A 38 3.72 15.50 -3.69
CA PRO A 38 3.11 16.59 -4.45
C PRO A 38 3.62 16.66 -5.89
N ILE A 39 4.92 16.40 -6.10
CA ILE A 39 5.55 16.41 -7.42
C ILE A 39 5.05 15.21 -8.23
N ARG A 40 5.03 14.02 -7.62
CA ARG A 40 4.54 12.80 -8.27
C ARG A 40 3.08 12.92 -8.68
N ASN A 41 2.23 13.47 -7.80
CA ASN A 41 0.81 13.70 -8.07
C ASN A 41 0.62 14.74 -9.18
N ALA A 42 1.43 15.80 -9.21
CA ALA A 42 1.40 16.78 -10.29
C ALA A 42 1.78 16.16 -11.65
N VAL A 43 2.80 15.30 -11.68
CA VAL A 43 3.22 14.59 -12.91
C VAL A 43 2.12 13.62 -13.37
N LEU A 44 1.56 12.82 -12.46
CA LEU A 44 0.46 11.90 -12.78
C LEU A 44 -0.79 12.65 -13.28
N SER A 45 -1.11 13.80 -12.69
CA SER A 45 -2.22 14.65 -13.12
C SER A 45 -1.96 15.27 -14.49
N ALA A 46 -0.73 15.71 -14.77
CA ALA A 46 -0.35 16.20 -16.09
C ALA A 46 -0.43 15.11 -17.15
N GLU A 47 0.03 13.89 -16.84
CA GLU A 47 -0.09 12.73 -17.71
C GLU A 47 -1.57 12.41 -18.02
N GLN A 48 -2.43 12.39 -17.00
CA GLN A 48 -3.87 12.18 -17.17
C GLN A 48 -4.51 13.29 -18.01
N SER A 49 -4.16 14.55 -17.76
CA SER A 49 -4.70 15.70 -18.50
C SER A 49 -4.30 15.66 -19.98
N VAL A 50 -3.04 15.32 -20.30
CA VAL A 50 -2.60 15.14 -21.70
C VAL A 50 -3.30 13.95 -22.34
N LYS A 51 -3.48 12.86 -21.59
CA LYS A 51 -4.21 11.68 -22.07
C LYS A 51 -5.66 12.02 -22.38
N GLU A 52 -6.35 12.77 -21.52
CA GLU A 52 -7.71 13.24 -21.74
C GLU A 52 -7.81 14.24 -22.88
N PHE A 53 -6.79 15.09 -23.07
CA PHE A 53 -6.72 16.04 -24.17
C PHE A 53 -6.57 15.34 -25.53
N ILE A 54 -5.73 14.30 -25.62
CA ILE A 54 -5.46 13.59 -26.88
C ILE A 54 -6.53 12.54 -27.19
N PHE A 55 -6.99 11.77 -26.19
CA PHE A 55 -7.92 10.67 -26.39
C PHE A 55 -9.39 11.03 -26.10
N GLY A 56 -9.64 12.26 -25.64
CA GLY A 56 -10.96 12.70 -25.16
C GLY A 56 -11.25 12.23 -23.73
N ALA A 57 -12.03 13.02 -23.00
CA ALA A 57 -12.44 12.69 -21.65
C ALA A 57 -13.26 11.38 -21.64
N LYS A 58 -12.77 10.35 -20.94
CA LYS A 58 -13.58 9.18 -20.64
C LYS A 58 -14.68 9.61 -19.66
N LYS A 59 -15.94 9.36 -20.01
CA LYS A 59 -17.08 9.54 -19.10
C LYS A 59 -17.05 8.44 -18.03
N GLU A 60 -16.16 8.56 -17.05
CA GLU A 60 -16.25 7.76 -15.84
C GLU A 60 -17.03 8.60 -14.81
N THR A 61 -18.23 8.13 -14.49
CA THR A 61 -19.09 8.62 -13.41
C THR A 61 -18.29 8.80 -12.12
N PRO A 62 -18.34 9.98 -11.48
CA PRO A 62 -17.63 10.21 -10.23
C PRO A 62 -18.27 9.35 -9.13
N GLN A 63 -17.57 8.31 -8.69
CA GLN A 63 -17.86 7.60 -7.45
C GLN A 63 -17.40 8.48 -6.28
N SER A 64 -18.00 9.65 -6.11
CA SER A 64 -17.70 10.58 -5.03
C SER A 64 -18.89 11.52 -4.75
N GLU A 65 -20.01 10.92 -4.34
CA GLU A 65 -21.03 11.56 -3.50
C GLU A 65 -21.78 10.39 -2.85
N ILE A 66 -21.71 10.14 -1.54
CA ILE A 66 -22.47 10.86 -0.51
C ILE A 66 -21.89 10.53 0.88
N LYS A 67 -21.63 11.61 1.63
CA LYS A 67 -21.43 11.66 3.09
C LYS A 67 -22.54 10.93 3.88
N LYS A 68 -22.13 10.28 4.97
CA LYS A 68 -22.71 10.39 6.33
C LYS A 68 -24.25 10.33 6.45
N LEU A 69 -24.77 9.20 6.91
CA LEU A 69 -25.98 9.15 7.75
C LEU A 69 -25.90 7.99 8.77
N PRO A 70 -26.17 8.21 10.08
CA PRO A 70 -26.50 7.15 11.04
C PRO A 70 -28.00 6.82 10.96
N PRO A 71 -28.44 5.58 11.20
CA PRO A 71 -29.03 5.27 12.51
C PRO A 71 -28.97 3.79 12.99
N THR A 72 -29.06 3.64 14.31
CA THR A 72 -29.78 2.60 15.09
C THR A 72 -29.31 1.13 15.14
N ALA A 73 -28.71 0.80 16.28
CA ALA A 73 -29.11 -0.22 17.27
C ALA A 73 -29.81 -1.54 16.84
N SER A 74 -29.36 -2.61 17.52
CA SER A 74 -29.91 -3.99 17.63
C SER A 74 -29.38 -4.97 16.59
N GLU A 75 -29.08 -6.24 16.86
CA GLU A 75 -28.85 -7.08 18.04
C GLU A 75 -28.39 -8.45 17.47
N LYS A 76 -27.59 -9.19 18.22
CA LYS A 76 -27.43 -10.67 18.23
C LYS A 76 -26.64 -11.42 17.13
N HIS A 77 -25.71 -12.18 17.69
CA HIS A 77 -24.90 -13.30 17.19
C HIS A 77 -25.67 -14.63 17.36
N PRO A 78 -25.46 -15.65 16.51
CA PRO A 78 -25.48 -17.06 16.91
C PRO A 78 -24.05 -17.58 17.12
#